data_AF-A0A1Q7KB39-F1
#
_entry.id   AF-A0A1Q7KB39-F1
#
_cell.length_a   1.000
_cell.length_b   1.000
_cell.length_c   1.000
_cell.angle_alpha   90.00
_cell.angle_beta   90.00
_cell.angle_gamma   90.00
#
_symmetry.space_group_name_H-M   'P 1'
#
loop_
_entity.id
_entity.type
_entity.pdbx_description
1 polymer ?
#
loop_
_entity_poly.entity_id
_entity_poly.type
_entity_poly.pdbx_seq_one_letter_code
_entity_poly.pdbx_strand_id
1 'polypeptide(L)'
;MKYGRTSPERTYEDAMKRRASDPWNFLFIAGMWFQDLFNYDFRRTEMCIIPYATQQGEISFCAYNTGIGWRKIIENMHKNATVAEWYRNHGKHEIYAKGRKVNLETYEHSLVIDANDAARVRHLEHDIPLTAAEEDRIRRKKAFEEQAKVRAIYEELVLKKPQQAVVQIGTVSDIAKAVPADFANTGKPVTIAPANGNGNGHSNGNGSGSSVPEEKATEAVAGD
;
A
#
# COMPACT_ATOMS: atom_id res chain seq x y z
N MET A 1 -8.15 7.78 -68.45
CA MET A 1 -7.13 7.63 -67.39
C MET A 1 -7.74 6.78 -66.29
N LYS A 2 -7.17 5.60 -66.01
CA LYS A 2 -7.75 4.61 -65.11
C LYS A 2 -7.02 4.71 -63.77
N TYR A 3 -7.48 5.60 -62.89
CA TYR A 3 -6.93 5.79 -61.54
C TYR A 3 -7.27 4.58 -60.66
N GLY A 4 -6.56 3.49 -60.85
CA GLY A 4 -6.83 2.22 -60.19
C GLY A 4 -5.79 1.12 -60.49
N ARG A 5 -4.60 1.49 -60.98
CA ARG A 5 -3.50 0.52 -61.12
C ARG A 5 -2.98 0.15 -59.73
N THR A 6 -2.88 -1.15 -59.48
CA THR A 6 -2.24 -1.76 -58.29
C THR A 6 -0.78 -2.13 -58.56
N SER A 7 -0.18 -1.60 -59.63
CA SER A 7 1.17 -1.97 -60.04
C SER A 7 2.25 -1.26 -59.19
N PRO A 8 3.48 -1.82 -59.12
CA PRO A 8 4.55 -1.29 -58.28
C PRO A 8 5.01 0.14 -58.65
N GLU A 9 4.70 0.62 -59.86
CA GLU A 9 5.11 1.94 -60.37
C GLU A 9 4.21 3.10 -59.86
N ARG A 10 3.35 2.86 -58.87
CA ARG A 10 2.42 3.86 -58.34
C ARG A 10 3.17 4.99 -57.60
N THR A 11 3.03 6.21 -58.09
CA THR A 11 3.57 7.43 -57.45
C THR A 11 2.60 8.04 -56.43
N TYR A 12 3.15 8.84 -55.50
CA TYR A 12 2.36 9.54 -54.47
C TYR A 12 1.29 10.48 -55.05
N GLU A 13 1.63 11.20 -56.13
CA GLU A 13 0.69 12.09 -56.83
C GLU A 13 -0.53 11.35 -57.39
N ASP A 14 -0.34 10.12 -57.85
CA ASP A 14 -1.42 9.27 -58.36
C ASP A 14 -2.35 8.83 -57.22
N ALA A 15 -1.79 8.52 -56.05
CA ALA A 15 -2.57 8.19 -54.85
C ALA A 15 -3.41 9.39 -54.35
N MET A 16 -2.85 10.60 -54.38
CA MET A 16 -3.55 11.83 -54.00
C MET A 16 -4.66 12.20 -55.00
N LYS A 17 -4.38 12.10 -56.31
CA LYS A 17 -5.39 12.31 -57.36
C LYS A 17 -6.56 11.35 -57.18
N ARG A 18 -6.30 10.06 -56.96
CA ARG A 18 -7.34 9.06 -56.71
C ARG A 18 -8.18 9.38 -55.48
N ARG A 19 -7.56 9.76 -54.36
CA ARG A 19 -8.27 10.09 -53.11
C ARG A 19 -9.19 11.31 -53.25
N ALA A 20 -8.77 12.29 -54.05
CA ALA A 20 -9.54 13.51 -54.32
C ALA A 20 -10.64 13.31 -55.39
N SER A 21 -10.41 12.45 -56.38
CA SER A 21 -11.33 12.23 -57.49
C SER A 21 -12.35 11.12 -57.26
N ASP A 22 -12.07 10.16 -56.38
CA ASP A 22 -12.90 8.98 -56.14
C ASP A 22 -14.05 9.32 -55.17
N PRO A 23 -15.31 9.34 -55.62
CA PRO A 23 -16.45 9.63 -54.76
C PRO A 23 -16.78 8.46 -53.80
N TRP A 24 -16.15 7.29 -53.96
CA TRP A 24 -16.45 6.06 -53.20
C TRP A 24 -15.36 5.70 -52.18
N ASN A 25 -14.78 6.68 -51.50
CA ASN A 25 -13.84 6.43 -50.41
C ASN A 25 -14.55 5.70 -49.24
N PHE A 26 -14.17 4.44 -48.99
CA PHE A 26 -14.71 3.62 -47.91
C PHE A 26 -13.73 3.56 -46.73
N LEU A 27 -14.19 3.92 -45.54
CA LEU A 27 -13.49 3.71 -44.27
C LEU A 27 -14.19 2.58 -43.51
N PHE A 28 -13.45 1.52 -43.20
CA PHE A 28 -13.94 0.42 -42.38
C PHE A 28 -13.29 0.45 -41.00
N ILE A 29 -14.12 0.40 -39.95
CA ILE A 29 -13.69 0.31 -38.56
C ILE A 29 -14.20 -1.02 -38.02
N ALA A 30 -13.28 -1.96 -37.77
CA ALA A 30 -13.60 -3.23 -37.12
C ALA A 30 -13.21 -3.18 -35.64
N GLY A 31 -14.19 -3.42 -34.75
CA GLY A 31 -13.95 -3.65 -33.34
C GLY A 31 -13.78 -5.14 -33.04
N MET A 32 -12.83 -5.48 -32.17
CA MET A 32 -12.69 -6.82 -31.60
C MET A 32 -12.98 -6.76 -30.11
N TRP A 33 -13.83 -7.66 -29.61
CA TRP A 33 -14.09 -7.82 -28.16
C TRP A 33 -13.19 -8.93 -27.62
N PHE A 34 -12.32 -8.59 -26.67
CA PHE A 34 -11.45 -9.57 -26.02
C PHE A 34 -12.19 -10.30 -24.89
N GLN A 35 -11.97 -11.60 -24.76
CA GLN A 35 -12.52 -12.38 -23.65
C GLN A 35 -11.84 -11.98 -22.34
N ASP A 36 -12.61 -11.91 -21.25
CA ASP A 36 -12.06 -11.71 -19.91
C ASP A 36 -11.40 -13.01 -19.40
N LEU A 37 -10.50 -12.90 -18.42
CA LEU A 37 -9.76 -14.01 -17.84
C LEU A 37 -10.68 -15.07 -17.21
N PHE A 38 -11.82 -14.66 -16.65
CA PHE A 38 -12.79 -15.58 -16.04
C PHE A 38 -13.65 -16.35 -17.05
N ASN A 39 -13.65 -15.95 -18.33
CA ASN A 39 -14.36 -16.61 -19.44
C ASN A 39 -13.38 -16.90 -20.58
N TYR A 40 -12.17 -17.32 -20.23
CA TYR A 40 -11.15 -17.64 -21.22
C TYR A 40 -11.28 -19.10 -21.65
N ASP A 41 -11.53 -19.35 -22.94
CA ASP A 41 -11.69 -20.70 -23.50
C ASP A 41 -10.44 -21.13 -24.27
N PHE A 42 -9.78 -22.19 -23.79
CA PHE A 42 -8.58 -22.76 -24.42
C PHE A 42 -8.86 -23.31 -25.82
N ARG A 43 -10.03 -23.94 -26.05
CA ARG A 43 -10.37 -24.51 -27.36
C ARG A 43 -10.53 -23.43 -28.43
N ARG A 44 -10.98 -22.23 -28.03
CA ARG A 44 -11.03 -21.06 -28.92
C ARG A 44 -9.65 -20.48 -29.20
N THR A 45 -8.73 -20.58 -28.24
CA THR A 45 -7.36 -20.09 -28.37
C THR A 45 -6.54 -20.96 -29.32
N GLU A 46 -6.73 -22.29 -29.26
CA GLU A 46 -6.08 -23.26 -30.13
C GLU A 46 -6.46 -23.10 -31.61
N MET A 47 -7.68 -22.61 -31.88
CA MET A 47 -8.14 -22.32 -33.25
C MET A 47 -7.74 -20.93 -33.77
N CYS A 48 -7.00 -20.14 -32.99
CA CYS A 48 -6.65 -18.78 -33.39
C CYS A 48 -5.67 -18.80 -34.58
N ILE A 49 -6.13 -18.34 -35.74
CA ILE A 49 -5.38 -18.39 -37.01
C ILE A 49 -4.39 -17.25 -37.23
N ILE A 50 -4.35 -16.27 -36.31
CA ILE A 50 -3.53 -15.06 -36.47
C ILE A 50 -2.22 -15.27 -35.71
N PRO A 51 -1.08 -15.48 -36.39
CA PRO A 51 0.20 -15.69 -35.72
C PRO A 51 0.83 -14.36 -35.32
N TYR A 52 1.40 -14.33 -34.13
CA TYR A 52 2.32 -13.31 -33.64
C TYR A 52 3.73 -13.88 -33.57
N ALA A 53 4.67 -13.22 -34.24
CA ALA A 53 6.07 -13.58 -34.19
C ALA A 53 6.70 -13.01 -32.91
N THR A 54 7.34 -13.87 -32.14
CA THR A 54 8.14 -13.52 -30.95
C THR A 54 9.54 -14.10 -31.10
N GLN A 55 10.53 -13.65 -30.31
CA GLN A 55 11.89 -14.21 -30.43
C GLN A 55 11.93 -15.73 -30.13
N GLN A 56 10.96 -16.25 -29.39
CA GLN A 56 10.86 -17.65 -28.98
C GLN A 56 10.10 -18.52 -29.98
N GLY A 57 9.48 -17.92 -31.01
CA GLY A 57 8.67 -18.62 -31.99
C GLY A 57 7.33 -17.93 -32.24
N GLU A 58 6.43 -18.65 -32.89
CA GLU A 58 5.09 -18.16 -33.23
C GLU A 58 4.11 -18.51 -32.12
N ILE A 59 3.36 -17.50 -31.67
CA ILE A 59 2.28 -17.64 -30.71
C ILE A 59 1.01 -17.05 -31.31
N SER A 60 -0.15 -17.63 -31.02
CA SER A 60 -1.40 -17.08 -31.55
C SER A 60 -1.75 -15.73 -30.91
N PHE A 61 -2.41 -14.85 -31.67
CA PHE A 61 -2.85 -13.53 -31.21
C PHE A 61 -3.65 -13.59 -29.91
N CYS A 62 -4.57 -14.57 -29.81
CA CYS A 62 -5.41 -14.77 -28.63
C CYS A 62 -4.57 -15.14 -27.41
N ALA A 63 -3.59 -16.04 -27.56
CA ALA A 63 -2.73 -16.45 -26.46
C ALA A 63 -1.78 -15.33 -26.01
N TYR A 64 -1.30 -14.49 -26.94
CA TYR A 64 -0.40 -13.39 -26.62
C TYR A 64 -1.12 -12.29 -25.82
N ASN A 65 -2.25 -11.78 -26.34
CA ASN A 65 -2.91 -10.60 -25.77
C ASN A 65 -3.93 -10.91 -24.68
N THR A 66 -4.47 -12.13 -24.63
CA THR A 66 -5.59 -12.50 -23.77
C THR A 66 -5.26 -13.74 -22.93
N GLY A 67 -5.94 -13.90 -21.80
CA GLY A 67 -5.86 -15.11 -20.98
C GLY A 67 -4.62 -15.20 -20.11
N ILE A 68 -3.85 -16.28 -20.27
CA ILE A 68 -2.80 -16.77 -19.35
C ILE A 68 -1.63 -15.78 -19.18
N GLY A 69 -1.55 -14.74 -20.01
CA GLY A 69 -0.59 -13.66 -19.85
C GLY A 69 0.77 -13.94 -20.49
N TRP A 70 0.82 -14.65 -21.63
CA TRP A 70 2.05 -14.90 -22.38
C TRP A 70 2.82 -13.61 -22.70
N ARG A 71 2.11 -12.52 -23.03
CA ARG A 71 2.72 -11.20 -23.17
C ARG A 71 3.56 -10.81 -21.94
N LYS A 72 3.02 -10.99 -20.74
CA LYS A 72 3.71 -10.64 -19.49
C LYS A 72 4.95 -11.50 -19.28
N ILE A 73 4.94 -12.76 -19.71
CA ILE A 73 6.11 -13.65 -19.64
C ILE A 73 7.20 -13.18 -20.61
N ILE A 74 6.83 -12.97 -21.88
CA ILE A 74 7.77 -12.56 -22.94
C ILE A 74 8.35 -11.18 -22.64
N GLU A 75 7.52 -10.21 -22.24
CA GLU A 75 7.98 -8.88 -21.85
C GLU A 75 8.90 -8.94 -20.61
N ASN A 76 8.63 -9.83 -19.65
CA ASN A 76 9.52 -10.01 -18.50
C ASN A 76 10.82 -10.73 -18.83
N MET A 77 10.83 -11.58 -19.85
CA MET A 77 12.03 -12.29 -20.29
C MET A 77 12.99 -11.35 -21.03
N HIS A 78 12.45 -10.41 -21.82
CA HIS A 78 13.23 -9.46 -22.62
C HIS A 78 13.32 -8.05 -22.01
N LYS A 79 12.87 -7.86 -20.77
CA LYS A 79 13.09 -6.58 -20.09
C LYS A 79 14.58 -6.41 -19.79
N ASN A 80 15.14 -5.29 -20.22
CA ASN A 80 16.57 -4.99 -20.03
C ASN A 80 16.89 -4.43 -18.64
N ALA A 81 15.95 -3.74 -18.01
CA ALA A 81 16.11 -3.23 -16.66
C ALA A 81 14.77 -3.17 -15.95
N THR A 82 14.75 -3.55 -14.68
CA THR A 82 13.62 -3.24 -13.82
C THR A 82 13.68 -1.76 -13.42
N VAL A 83 12.52 -1.17 -13.15
CA VAL A 83 12.43 0.19 -12.59
C VAL A 83 13.28 0.33 -11.32
N ALA A 84 13.39 -0.73 -10.52
CA ALA A 84 14.23 -0.77 -9.31
C ALA A 84 15.73 -0.66 -9.63
N GLU A 85 16.23 -1.37 -10.64
CA GLU A 85 17.63 -1.29 -11.10
C GLU A 85 17.92 0.06 -11.74
N TRP A 86 16.99 0.57 -12.55
CA TRP A 86 17.12 1.90 -13.15
C TRP A 86 17.27 2.98 -12.07
N TYR A 87 16.43 2.92 -11.03
CA TYR A 87 16.51 3.82 -9.88
C TYR A 87 17.74 3.61 -9.00
N ARG A 88 18.33 2.42 -8.98
CA ARG A 88 19.60 2.17 -8.27
C ARG A 88 20.76 2.85 -8.97
N ASN A 89 20.77 2.83 -10.30
CA ASN A 89 21.86 3.39 -11.12
C ASN A 89 21.74 4.90 -11.36
N HIS A 90 20.53 5.40 -11.56
CA HIS A 90 20.28 6.81 -11.92
C HIS A 90 19.73 7.64 -10.75
N GLY A 91 19.53 7.01 -9.59
CA GLY A 91 18.80 7.60 -8.48
C GLY A 91 17.29 7.63 -8.74
N LYS A 92 16.52 7.83 -7.68
CA LYS A 92 15.10 8.19 -7.81
C LYS A 92 15.01 9.70 -7.91
N HIS A 93 14.12 10.19 -8.75
CA HIS A 93 13.65 11.56 -8.58
C HIS A 93 13.06 11.70 -7.17
N GLU A 94 13.32 12.81 -6.50
CA GLU A 94 12.83 13.02 -5.15
C GLU A 94 11.30 13.15 -5.16
N ILE A 95 10.62 12.13 -4.62
CA ILE A 95 9.18 12.14 -4.46
C ILE A 95 8.85 12.69 -3.07
N TYR A 96 8.35 13.91 -3.04
CA TYR A 96 7.89 14.55 -1.82
C TYR A 96 6.44 14.12 -1.55
N ALA A 97 6.27 13.25 -0.55
CA ALA A 97 4.96 12.80 -0.07
C ALA A 97 4.83 13.05 1.43
N LYS A 98 3.58 13.17 1.92
CA LYS A 98 3.23 13.40 3.34
C LYS A 98 3.82 14.70 3.93
N GLY A 99 3.58 15.84 3.27
CA GLY A 99 3.97 17.15 3.82
C GLY A 99 5.49 17.36 3.94
N ARG A 100 6.31 16.54 3.27
CA ARG A 100 7.76 16.78 3.20
C ARG A 100 8.06 18.02 2.38
N LYS A 101 9.00 18.83 2.86
CA LYS A 101 9.40 20.10 2.26
C LYS A 101 10.06 19.86 0.89
N VAL A 102 9.43 20.37 -0.17
CA VAL A 102 9.95 20.37 -1.55
C VAL A 102 10.94 21.52 -1.70
N ASN A 103 12.12 21.25 -2.26
CA ASN A 103 13.02 22.32 -2.70
C ASN A 103 12.54 22.82 -4.08
N LEU A 104 12.01 24.04 -4.12
CA LEU A 104 11.65 24.73 -5.35
C LEU A 104 12.77 25.71 -5.70
N GLU A 105 13.03 25.90 -6.99
CA GLU A 105 14.01 26.90 -7.46
C GLU A 105 13.58 28.33 -7.11
N THR A 106 12.27 28.58 -7.10
CA THR A 106 11.68 29.88 -6.75
C THR A 106 10.41 29.67 -5.92
N TYR A 107 10.22 30.50 -4.89
CA TYR A 107 9.01 30.52 -4.04
C TYR A 107 8.02 31.62 -4.42
N GLU A 108 8.32 32.39 -5.46
CA GLU A 108 7.44 33.44 -5.96
C GLU A 108 6.22 32.82 -6.63
N HIS A 109 5.03 33.22 -6.19
CA HIS A 109 3.77 32.84 -6.82
C HIS A 109 2.89 34.07 -7.03
N SER A 110 2.14 34.09 -8.13
CA SER A 110 1.11 35.09 -8.39
C SER A 110 -0.27 34.66 -7.87
N LEU A 111 -0.35 33.56 -7.09
CA LEU A 111 -1.62 33.04 -6.60
C LEU A 111 -2.21 33.97 -5.53
N VAL A 112 -3.35 34.56 -5.85
CA VAL A 112 -4.20 35.30 -4.90
C VAL A 112 -5.25 34.33 -4.39
N ILE A 113 -5.18 33.99 -3.10
CA ILE A 113 -6.15 33.10 -2.45
C ILE A 113 -7.34 33.95 -2.01
N ASP A 114 -8.56 33.57 -2.41
CA ASP A 114 -9.78 34.16 -1.86
C ASP A 114 -9.94 33.74 -0.39
N ALA A 115 -9.99 34.73 0.51
CA ALA A 115 -10.10 34.51 1.94
C ALA A 115 -11.40 33.77 2.33
N ASN A 116 -12.49 33.96 1.58
CA ASN A 116 -13.76 33.30 1.85
C ASN A 116 -13.68 31.79 1.54
N ASP A 117 -12.96 31.44 0.47
CA ASP A 117 -12.78 30.06 0.03
C ASP A 117 -11.81 29.32 0.95
N ALA A 118 -10.73 29.98 1.36
CA ALA A 118 -9.76 29.39 2.29
C ALA A 118 -10.34 29.14 3.69
N ALA A 119 -11.26 30.00 4.14
CA ALA A 119 -11.95 29.84 5.42
C ALA A 119 -13.11 28.82 5.38
N ARG A 120 -13.47 28.31 4.20
CA ARG A 120 -14.60 27.39 4.04
C ARG A 120 -14.28 26.03 4.64
N VAL A 121 -14.74 25.79 5.86
CA VAL A 121 -14.66 24.48 6.51
C VAL A 121 -15.81 23.61 6.04
N ARG A 122 -15.53 22.38 5.62
CA ARG A 122 -16.57 21.39 5.32
C ARG A 122 -17.17 20.90 6.64
N HIS A 123 -18.44 21.20 6.87
CA HIS A 123 -19.18 20.64 8.01
C HIS A 123 -19.46 19.16 7.73
N LEU A 124 -18.96 18.27 8.59
CA LEU A 124 -19.34 16.85 8.59
C LEU A 124 -20.58 16.72 9.48
N GLU A 125 -21.72 16.37 8.89
CA GLU A 125 -22.98 16.23 9.63
C GLU A 125 -23.07 14.93 10.44
N HIS A 126 -22.27 13.91 10.08
CA HIS A 126 -22.38 12.56 10.65
C HIS A 126 -21.00 11.89 10.84
N ASP A 127 -20.87 11.06 11.89
CA ASP A 127 -19.70 10.23 12.22
C ASP A 127 -19.56 8.98 11.31
N ILE A 128 -19.92 9.12 10.04
CA ILE A 128 -19.89 8.04 9.05
C ILE A 128 -18.71 8.31 8.10
N PRO A 129 -17.90 7.29 7.75
CA PRO A 129 -16.85 7.46 6.76
C PRO A 129 -17.43 7.98 5.45
N LEU A 130 -16.83 9.04 4.91
CA LEU A 130 -17.32 9.72 3.70
C LEU A 130 -16.58 9.25 2.44
N THR A 131 -15.44 8.58 2.63
CA THR A 131 -14.58 8.14 1.53
C THR A 131 -14.34 6.63 1.60
N ALA A 132 -14.26 5.98 0.44
CA ALA A 132 -13.95 4.54 0.35
C ALA A 132 -12.64 4.18 1.08
N ALA A 133 -11.66 5.10 1.08
CA ALA A 133 -10.40 4.92 1.79
C ALA A 133 -10.57 4.92 3.33
N GLU A 134 -11.52 5.69 3.87
CA GLU A 134 -11.85 5.68 5.30
C GLU A 134 -12.62 4.41 5.68
N GLU A 135 -13.60 4.00 4.87
CA GLU A 135 -14.33 2.74 5.05
C GLU A 135 -13.38 1.54 5.08
N ASP A 136 -12.45 1.46 4.13
CA ASP A 136 -11.46 0.39 4.06
C ASP A 136 -10.46 0.43 5.23
N ARG A 137 -10.17 1.62 5.78
CA ARG A 137 -9.33 1.75 6.97
C ARG A 137 -10.04 1.24 8.21
N ILE A 138 -11.32 1.58 8.38
CA ILE A 138 -12.16 1.12 9.49
C ILE A 138 -12.34 -0.40 9.39
N ARG A 139 -12.63 -0.93 8.20
CA ARG A 139 -12.76 -2.38 7.96
C ARG A 139 -11.48 -3.13 8.34
N ARG A 140 -10.32 -2.64 7.90
CA ARG A 140 -9.02 -3.24 8.23
C ARG A 140 -8.72 -3.19 9.73
N LYS A 141 -9.01 -2.06 10.39
CA LYS A 141 -8.81 -1.92 11.84
C LYS A 141 -9.68 -2.92 12.61
N LYS A 142 -10.97 -3.02 12.25
CA LYS A 142 -11.90 -3.96 12.87
C LYS A 142 -11.48 -5.42 12.69
N ALA A 143 -11.06 -5.79 11.47
CA ALA A 143 -10.54 -7.14 11.20
C ALA A 143 -9.30 -7.46 12.04
N PHE A 144 -8.39 -6.50 12.23
CA PHE A 144 -7.20 -6.68 13.06
C PHE A 144 -7.55 -6.84 14.55
N GLU A 145 -8.50 -6.06 15.07
CA GLU A 145 -9.00 -6.18 16.44
C GLU A 145 -9.70 -7.52 16.68
N GLU A 146 -10.50 -8.00 15.73
CA GLU A 146 -11.14 -9.31 15.77
C GLU A 146 -10.10 -10.44 15.76
N GLN A 147 -9.10 -10.36 14.89
CA GLN A 147 -7.98 -11.31 14.86
C GLN A 147 -7.22 -11.33 16.19
N ALA A 148 -6.95 -10.18 16.79
CA ALA A 148 -6.28 -10.09 18.09
C ALA A 148 -7.10 -10.75 19.21
N LYS A 149 -8.43 -10.57 19.23
CA LYS A 149 -9.34 -11.22 20.18
C LYS A 149 -9.37 -12.74 20.01
N VAL A 150 -9.51 -13.22 18.77
CA VAL A 150 -9.50 -14.66 18.45
C VAL A 150 -8.17 -15.29 18.88
N ARG A 151 -7.06 -14.60 18.64
CA ARG A 151 -5.74 -15.05 19.06
C ARG A 151 -5.62 -15.14 20.59
N ALA A 152 -6.10 -14.15 21.33
CA ALA A 152 -6.08 -14.19 22.80
C ALA A 152 -6.90 -15.37 23.35
N ILE A 153 -8.10 -15.60 22.79
CA ILE A 153 -8.96 -16.74 23.15
C ILE A 153 -8.26 -18.07 22.85
N TYR A 154 -7.59 -18.18 21.70
CA TYR A 154 -6.83 -19.37 21.33
C TYR A 154 -5.65 -19.65 22.28
N GLU A 155 -4.91 -18.60 22.66
CA GLU A 155 -3.78 -18.70 23.59
C GLU A 155 -4.22 -19.15 24.99
N GLU A 156 -5.41 -18.74 25.43
CA GLU A 156 -6.02 -19.18 26.70
C GLU A 156 -6.53 -20.63 26.62
N LEU A 157 -7.39 -20.94 25.64
CA LEU A 157 -8.13 -22.21 25.60
C LEU A 157 -7.29 -23.38 25.08
N VAL A 158 -6.50 -23.15 24.04
CA VAL A 158 -5.73 -24.22 23.38
C VAL A 158 -4.33 -24.30 23.96
N LEU A 159 -3.66 -23.15 24.11
CA LEU A 159 -2.26 -23.10 24.49
C LEU A 159 -2.05 -23.06 26.02
N LYS A 160 -3.13 -22.87 26.81
CA LYS A 160 -3.12 -22.82 28.29
C LYS A 160 -2.01 -21.94 28.86
N LYS A 161 -1.67 -20.86 28.16
CA LYS A 161 -0.64 -19.93 28.64
C LYS A 161 -1.19 -19.18 29.86
N PRO A 162 -0.41 -19.01 30.94
CA PRO A 162 -0.84 -18.20 32.07
C PRO A 162 -1.09 -16.76 31.61
N GLN A 163 -2.23 -16.18 32.00
CA GLN A 163 -2.56 -14.79 31.69
C GLN A 163 -1.42 -13.88 32.14
N GLN A 164 -0.90 -13.04 31.25
CA GLN A 164 0.17 -12.11 31.60
C GLN A 164 -0.31 -11.19 32.72
N ALA A 165 0.45 -11.11 33.81
CA ALA A 165 0.15 -10.24 34.94
C ALA A 165 0.20 -8.78 34.45
N VAL A 166 -0.96 -8.21 34.16
CA VAL A 166 -1.10 -6.80 33.83
C VAL A 166 -0.71 -5.98 35.05
N VAL A 167 0.43 -5.29 34.96
CA VAL A 167 0.83 -4.29 35.95
C VAL A 167 -0.19 -3.16 35.86
N GLN A 168 -1.02 -3.03 36.89
CA GLN A 168 -1.98 -1.93 37.02
C GLN A 168 -1.16 -0.64 37.20
N ILE A 169 -1.03 0.14 36.12
CA ILE A 169 -0.50 1.50 36.22
C ILE A 169 -1.60 2.30 36.94
N GLY A 170 -1.22 3.01 38.00
CA GLY A 170 -2.16 3.80 38.82
C GLY A 170 -3.00 4.78 38.02
N THR A 171 -3.98 5.42 38.66
CA THR A 171 -4.88 6.34 37.97
C THR A 171 -4.09 7.51 37.36
N VAL A 172 -4.65 8.18 36.34
CA VAL A 172 -4.03 9.38 35.73
C VAL A 172 -3.68 10.46 36.74
N SER A 173 -4.44 10.54 37.84
CA SER A 173 -4.19 11.42 38.98
C SER A 173 -2.94 11.02 39.78
N ASP A 174 -2.61 9.73 39.84
CA ASP A 174 -1.44 9.19 40.52
C ASP A 174 -0.18 9.35 39.66
N ILE A 175 -0.33 9.19 38.34
CA ILE A 175 0.74 9.43 37.35
C ILE A 175 1.15 10.91 37.37
N ALA A 176 0.20 11.84 37.46
CA ALA A 176 0.50 13.27 37.51
C ALA A 176 1.21 13.73 38.81
N LYS A 177 1.09 12.94 39.89
CA LYS A 177 1.77 13.19 41.17
C LYS A 177 3.14 12.49 41.28
N ALA A 178 3.47 11.62 40.33
CA ALA A 178 4.75 10.93 40.30
C ALA A 178 5.85 11.90 39.88
N VAL A 179 6.76 12.20 40.80
CA VAL A 179 8.00 12.93 40.50
C VAL A 179 8.96 11.94 39.82
N PRO A 180 9.63 12.31 38.71
CA PRO A 180 10.62 11.43 38.07
C PRO A 180 11.73 11.10 39.07
N ALA A 181 12.07 9.81 39.17
CA ALA A 181 13.14 9.35 40.04
C ALA A 181 14.49 9.89 39.58
N ASP A 182 15.29 10.42 40.50
CA ASP A 182 16.70 10.71 40.25
C ASP A 182 17.43 9.41 39.91
N PHE A 183 17.96 9.31 38.68
CA PHE A 183 18.65 8.13 38.14
C PHE A 183 19.96 7.75 38.86
N ALA A 184 20.31 8.43 39.96
CA ALA A 184 21.48 8.13 40.78
C ALA A 184 21.26 6.97 41.79
N ASN A 185 20.02 6.50 42.00
CA ASN A 185 19.71 5.41 42.93
C ASN A 185 18.89 4.31 42.24
N THR A 186 19.58 3.45 41.50
CA THR A 186 19.04 2.35 40.67
C THR A 186 18.52 1.12 41.46
N GLY A 187 18.03 1.31 42.69
CA GLY A 187 17.68 0.18 43.56
C GLY A 187 16.49 0.37 44.52
N LYS A 188 15.71 1.45 44.42
CA LYS A 188 14.53 1.64 45.28
C LYS A 188 13.28 1.97 44.45
N PRO A 189 12.11 1.36 44.72
CA PRO A 189 10.87 1.71 44.04
C PRO A 189 10.48 3.16 44.33
N VAL A 190 9.82 3.81 43.36
CA VAL A 190 9.30 5.17 43.47
C VAL A 190 8.43 5.28 44.71
N THR A 191 8.91 5.99 45.73
CA THR A 191 8.15 6.21 46.96
C THR A 191 7.17 7.36 46.75
N ILE A 192 5.89 7.10 46.98
CA ILE A 192 4.88 8.16 47.11
C ILE A 192 5.16 8.87 48.44
N ALA A 193 5.46 10.16 48.40
CA ALA A 193 5.67 10.94 49.62
C ALA A 193 4.39 10.94 50.48
N PRO A 194 4.48 10.68 51.79
CA PRO A 194 3.31 10.82 52.65
C PRO A 194 2.92 12.30 52.72
N ALA A 195 1.62 12.57 52.64
CA ALA A 195 1.09 13.91 52.85
C ALA A 195 1.43 14.37 54.28
N ASN A 196 2.09 15.51 54.40
CA ASN A 196 2.21 16.23 55.68
C ASN A 196 0.80 16.58 56.19
N GLY A 197 0.39 16.02 57.33
CA GLY A 197 -0.85 16.44 58.00
C GLY A 197 -1.45 15.46 59.01
N ASN A 198 -0.81 15.35 60.17
CA ASN A 198 -1.38 15.11 61.51
C ASN A 198 -2.52 14.06 61.69
N GLY A 199 -2.19 12.89 62.25
CA GLY A 199 -3.16 11.95 62.79
C GLY A 199 -2.53 10.65 63.33
N ASN A 200 -2.69 10.40 64.62
CA ASN A 200 -2.17 9.26 65.40
C ASN A 200 -2.40 7.87 64.78
N GLY A 201 -1.43 6.98 64.99
CA GLY A 201 -1.72 5.64 65.50
C GLY A 201 -1.26 4.42 64.68
N HIS A 202 -0.27 3.75 65.28
CA HIS A 202 -0.06 2.29 65.31
C HIS A 202 0.73 1.59 64.20
N SER A 203 1.69 0.81 64.72
CA SER A 203 2.74 0.00 64.13
C SER A 203 2.29 -1.39 63.64
N ASN A 204 2.97 -1.91 62.62
CA ASN A 204 3.60 -3.25 62.52
C ASN A 204 4.06 -3.42 61.05
N GLY A 205 5.24 -3.91 60.67
CA GLY A 205 6.12 -4.91 61.28
C GLY A 205 6.27 -6.07 60.29
N ASN A 206 7.52 -6.38 59.88
CA ASN A 206 8.01 -7.45 58.99
C ASN A 206 7.85 -7.26 57.46
N GLY A 207 8.87 -7.37 56.60
CA GLY A 207 10.24 -7.85 56.74
C GLY A 207 10.44 -9.29 56.23
N SER A 208 10.86 -9.46 54.97
CA SER A 208 11.84 -10.48 54.54
C SER A 208 12.06 -10.43 53.02
N GLY A 209 13.32 -10.38 52.61
CA GLY A 209 13.74 -10.45 51.20
C GLY A 209 14.09 -11.87 50.77
N SER A 210 14.27 -12.10 49.46
CA SER A 210 15.09 -13.18 48.88
C SER A 210 15.29 -12.99 47.36
N SER A 211 16.55 -12.82 46.97
CA SER A 211 17.30 -13.20 45.75
C SER A 211 16.61 -13.60 44.41
N VAL A 212 16.98 -12.81 43.38
CA VAL A 212 17.42 -13.07 41.98
C VAL A 212 17.85 -14.54 41.67
N PRO A 213 17.57 -15.15 40.48
CA PRO A 213 18.37 -14.90 39.26
C PRO A 213 17.68 -14.79 37.89
N GLU A 214 18.45 -14.11 37.03
CA GLU A 214 18.38 -13.82 35.60
C GLU A 214 18.44 -15.09 34.73
N GLU A 215 17.64 -15.16 33.66
CA GLU A 215 17.97 -16.00 32.50
C GLU A 215 17.47 -15.38 31.19
N LYS A 216 18.41 -15.16 30.26
CA LYS A 216 18.21 -14.66 28.90
C LYS A 216 17.65 -15.77 28.01
N ALA A 217 16.69 -15.45 27.14
CA ALA A 217 16.31 -16.31 26.02
C ALA A 217 16.44 -15.56 24.69
N THR A 218 17.09 -16.25 23.76
CA THR A 218 17.56 -15.87 22.43
C THR A 218 16.44 -15.75 21.39
N GLU A 219 16.60 -14.81 20.46
CA GLU A 219 15.81 -14.72 19.23
C GLU A 219 15.96 -15.97 18.34
N ALA A 220 14.84 -16.45 17.79
CA ALA A 220 14.82 -17.41 16.70
C ALA A 220 14.03 -16.83 15.52
N VAL A 221 14.73 -16.72 14.39
CA VAL A 221 14.26 -16.41 13.04
C VAL A 221 13.65 -17.67 12.40
N ALA A 222 12.51 -17.52 11.73
CA ALA A 222 12.04 -18.34 10.61
C ALA A 222 10.97 -17.51 9.85
N GLY A 223 10.96 -17.35 8.53
CA GLY A 223 11.54 -18.17 7.48
C GLY A 223 10.50 -19.10 6.89
N ASP A 224 9.66 -18.57 5.99
CA ASP A 224 9.19 -19.15 4.73
C ASP A 224 8.54 -18.03 3.86
#